data_AF-A0A373FI33-F1
#
_entry.id   AF-A0A373FI33-F1
#
_cell.length_a   1.000
_cell.length_b   1.000
_cell.length_c   1.000
_cell.angle_alpha   90.00
_cell.angle_beta   90.00
_cell.angle_gamma   90.00
#
_symmetry.space_group_name_H-M   'P 1'
#
loop_
_entity.id
_entity.type
_entity.pdbx_description
1 polymer ?
#
loop_
_entity_poly.entity_id
_entity_poly.type
_entity_poly.pdbx_seq_one_letter_code
_entity_poly.pdbx_strand_id
1 'polypeptide(L)'
;MSADADHNDSQTVVPLSDAQAQAFWSEFARQLPELQAMVGHDFVSTANELLREYAPGLAIELEGVAQEAGSRLVISAHGNTAEFENAQVLVRNAPQLQNFSVDAYRSRTLGADFGMRMEDFELTSADVLVGYYDAGGITGLELAFAKPIPMDMQGHAQHMSFIMLDHVLGEWDFSVRVGPVEFVDEISQGMGGPVKLSEFPPVFDDFVRQKLGRSYEYPQEQDSRWLSLEVRSRDAEEDAPPDILSFHDSANAVATRADMSYFVEWSFPFDSQKQLDQVRDAQDALDAELARHQRGILVFSRVENMRSRTAAYYVDDPVHAQQLVSQFAAQHAAGLEGQLNVSFDPAWNEYLSLYGAIHRRDAEE
;
A
#
# COMPACT_ATOMS: atom_id res chain seq x y z
N MET A 1 -4.90 17.75 -23.87
CA MET A 1 -3.44 17.63 -24.08
C MET A 1 -2.95 16.88 -22.87
N SER A 2 -2.33 15.71 -23.10
CA SER A 2 -1.74 14.86 -22.06
C SER A 2 -0.85 15.73 -21.19
N ALA A 3 -1.23 15.92 -19.92
CA ALA A 3 -0.28 16.40 -18.94
C ALA A 3 0.66 15.22 -18.74
N ASP A 4 1.78 15.26 -19.47
CA ASP A 4 2.98 14.51 -19.12
C ASP A 4 3.35 14.94 -17.69
N ALA A 5 2.79 14.23 -16.72
CA ALA A 5 3.48 14.03 -15.47
C ALA A 5 4.74 13.28 -15.87
N ASP A 6 5.87 13.97 -15.87
CA ASP A 6 7.19 13.38 -15.99
C ASP A 6 7.33 12.25 -14.95
N HIS A 7 6.92 11.04 -15.34
CA HIS A 7 7.33 9.77 -14.74
C HIS A 7 8.76 9.46 -15.18
N ASN A 8 9.66 10.42 -14.99
CA ASN A 8 11.06 10.25 -15.34
C ASN A 8 11.96 11.07 -14.43
N ASP A 9 12.00 10.63 -13.18
CA ASP A 9 13.28 10.29 -12.56
C ASP A 9 12.98 9.16 -11.58
N SER A 10 13.05 7.91 -12.04
CA SER A 10 13.28 6.79 -11.15
C SER A 10 14.70 6.93 -10.60
N GLN A 11 14.92 7.96 -9.76
CA GLN A 11 15.95 7.88 -8.75
C GLN A 11 15.62 6.60 -8.00
N THR A 12 16.52 5.62 -8.10
CA THR A 12 16.40 4.39 -7.36
C THR A 12 16.38 4.79 -5.89
N VAL A 13 15.18 4.84 -5.30
CA VAL A 13 15.02 5.11 -3.88
C VAL A 13 15.79 4.00 -3.18
N VAL A 14 16.79 4.41 -2.40
CA VAL A 14 17.60 3.46 -1.63
C VAL A 14 16.82 3.15 -0.36
N PRO A 15 16.50 1.88 -0.08
CA PRO A 15 15.84 1.52 1.17
C PRO A 15 16.69 1.94 2.37
N LEU A 16 16.05 2.62 3.32
CA LEU A 16 16.65 3.03 4.57
C LEU A 16 16.94 1.79 5.42
N SER A 17 18.16 1.66 5.93
CA SER A 17 18.47 0.61 6.90
C SER A 17 17.94 0.96 8.30
N ASP A 18 17.64 -0.06 9.11
CA ASP A 18 17.26 0.14 10.52
C ASP A 18 18.30 0.96 11.29
N ALA A 19 19.60 0.78 11.00
CA ALA A 19 20.68 1.54 11.63
C ALA A 19 20.65 3.04 11.27
N GLN A 20 20.32 3.39 10.02
CA GLN A 20 20.15 4.79 9.61
C GLN A 20 18.92 5.42 10.26
N ALA A 21 17.81 4.68 10.31
CA ALA A 21 16.60 5.14 11.00
C ALA A 21 16.83 5.39 12.49
N GLN A 22 17.53 4.46 13.17
CA GLN A 22 17.92 4.63 14.57
C GLN A 22 18.85 5.82 14.79
N ALA A 23 19.79 6.06 13.86
CA ALA A 23 20.69 7.21 13.93
C ALA A 23 19.93 8.54 13.82
N PHE A 24 18.99 8.64 12.87
CA PHE A 24 18.08 9.78 12.76
C PHE A 24 17.32 10.01 14.07
N TRP A 25 16.65 8.98 14.59
CA TRP A 25 15.85 9.13 15.80
C TRP A 25 16.66 9.48 17.04
N SER A 26 17.89 8.97 17.15
CA SER A 26 18.80 9.33 18.23
C SER A 26 19.11 10.83 18.22
N GLU A 27 19.35 11.38 17.03
CA GLU A 27 19.63 12.80 16.85
C GLU A 27 18.38 13.66 17.05
N PHE A 28 17.23 13.22 16.51
CA PHE A 28 15.94 13.89 16.72
C PHE A 28 15.58 13.96 18.20
N ALA A 29 15.70 12.85 18.93
CA ALA A 29 15.41 12.81 20.37
C ALA A 29 16.35 13.71 21.18
N ARG A 30 17.62 13.87 20.76
CA ARG A 30 18.59 14.78 21.38
C ARG A 30 18.18 16.26 21.21
N GLN A 31 17.61 16.61 20.05
CA GLN A 31 17.18 17.97 19.74
C GLN A 31 15.73 18.26 20.16
N LEU A 32 14.95 17.23 20.52
CA LEU A 32 13.53 17.36 20.83
C LEU A 32 13.18 18.45 21.85
N PRO A 33 13.93 18.66 22.97
CA PRO A 33 13.61 19.73 23.91
C PRO A 33 13.69 21.13 23.29
N GLU A 34 14.62 21.36 22.36
CA GLU A 34 14.77 22.63 21.65
C GLU A 34 13.68 22.80 20.59
N LEU A 35 13.40 21.73 19.84
CA LEU A 35 12.30 21.69 18.86
C LEU A 35 10.95 22.01 19.54
N GLN A 36 10.64 21.39 20.68
CA GLN A 36 9.39 21.62 21.41
C GLN A 36 9.21 23.07 21.89
N ALA A 37 10.27 23.86 22.01
CA ALA A 37 10.18 25.27 22.37
C ALA A 37 9.82 26.17 21.18
N MET A 38 9.85 25.65 19.96
CA MET A 38 9.54 26.37 18.72
C MET A 38 8.04 26.45 18.46
N VAL A 39 7.62 27.46 17.67
CA VAL A 39 6.25 27.55 17.16
C VAL A 39 6.09 26.60 15.97
N GLY A 40 4.90 26.03 15.76
CA GLY A 40 4.66 24.89 14.86
C GLY A 40 5.36 24.92 13.50
N HIS A 41 5.37 26.06 12.79
CA HIS A 41 6.09 26.19 11.52
C HIS A 41 7.60 25.95 11.66
N ASP A 42 8.22 26.58 12.67
CA ASP A 42 9.67 26.48 12.89
C ASP A 42 10.04 25.08 13.39
N PHE A 43 9.19 24.46 14.23
CA PHE A 43 9.33 23.04 14.60
C PHE A 43 9.40 22.16 13.35
N VAL A 44 8.42 22.27 12.46
CA VAL A 44 8.31 21.44 11.26
C VAL A 44 9.50 21.70 10.33
N SER A 45 9.87 22.97 10.11
CA SER A 45 11.00 23.33 9.26
C SER A 45 12.31 22.71 9.77
N THR A 46 12.64 22.87 11.05
CA THR A 46 13.89 22.34 11.63
C THR A 46 13.88 20.82 11.71
N ALA A 47 12.73 20.19 12.03
CA ALA A 47 12.58 18.74 12.00
C ALA A 47 12.85 18.16 10.60
N ASN A 48 12.34 18.81 9.55
CA ASN A 48 12.56 18.40 8.17
C ASN A 48 13.99 18.66 7.68
N GLU A 49 14.65 19.72 8.15
CA GLU A 49 16.08 19.92 7.88
C GLU A 49 16.93 18.77 8.44
N LEU A 50 16.61 18.30 9.65
CA LEU A 50 17.27 17.14 10.24
C LEU A 50 16.97 15.85 9.45
N LEU A 51 15.71 15.61 9.09
CA LEU A 51 15.32 14.41 8.35
C LEU A 51 16.01 14.31 6.98
N ARG A 52 16.22 15.45 6.30
CA ARG A 52 16.77 15.51 4.94
C ARG A 52 18.16 14.86 4.81
N GLU A 53 18.95 14.83 5.89
CA GLU A 53 20.26 14.17 5.88
C GLU A 53 20.17 12.64 5.81
N TYR A 54 19.04 12.07 6.24
CA TYR A 54 18.82 10.63 6.36
C TYR A 54 17.86 10.08 5.32
N ALA A 55 16.77 10.81 5.04
CA ALA A 55 15.70 10.41 4.12
C ALA A 55 15.16 11.65 3.37
N PRO A 56 15.86 12.13 2.33
CA PRO A 56 15.50 13.36 1.61
C PRO A 56 14.17 13.29 0.85
N GLY A 57 13.66 12.09 0.57
CA GLY A 57 12.36 11.87 -0.07
C GLY A 57 11.16 11.86 0.90
N LEU A 58 11.41 12.06 2.20
CA LEU A 58 10.38 12.05 3.23
C LEU A 58 10.27 13.40 3.93
N ALA A 59 9.11 13.63 4.55
CA ALA A 59 8.83 14.78 5.38
C ALA A 59 8.22 14.41 6.73
N ILE A 60 8.41 15.28 7.71
CA ILE A 60 7.75 15.24 9.01
C ILE A 60 6.67 16.30 9.03
N GLU A 61 5.43 15.88 9.28
CA GLU A 61 4.32 16.78 9.58
C GLU A 61 3.99 16.70 11.08
N LEU A 62 3.41 17.77 11.63
CA LEU A 62 2.99 17.84 13.02
C LEU A 62 1.46 17.99 13.08
N GLU A 63 0.78 16.97 13.58
CA GLU A 63 -0.63 17.05 13.96
C GLU A 63 -0.73 17.35 15.47
N GLY A 64 -1.40 18.44 15.82
CA GLY A 64 -1.51 18.92 17.20
C GLY A 64 -0.49 20.00 17.56
N VAL A 65 -0.12 20.09 18.84
CA VAL A 65 0.77 21.13 19.37
C VAL A 65 1.94 20.46 20.09
N ALA A 66 3.18 20.71 19.65
CA ALA A 66 4.38 19.96 20.06
C ALA A 66 4.60 19.71 21.57
N GLN A 67 4.04 20.57 22.45
CA GLN A 67 4.16 20.43 23.91
C GLN A 67 2.99 19.68 24.56
N GLU A 68 1.92 19.42 23.81
CA GLU A 68 0.70 18.79 24.29
C GLU A 68 0.74 17.27 24.07
N ALA A 69 0.35 16.54 25.11
CA ALA A 69 0.26 15.10 25.06
C ALA A 69 -0.80 14.65 24.03
N GLY A 70 -0.42 13.71 23.17
CA GLY A 70 -1.30 13.21 22.10
C GLY A 70 -1.08 13.90 20.76
N SER A 71 -0.04 14.73 20.64
CA SER A 71 0.44 15.19 19.33
C SER A 71 1.02 14.03 18.54
N ARG A 72 1.04 14.18 17.21
CA ARG A 72 1.53 13.15 16.31
C ARG A 72 2.54 13.72 15.33
N LEU A 73 3.65 13.00 15.19
CA LEU A 73 4.59 13.20 14.09
C LEU A 73 4.19 12.26 12.97
N VAL A 74 3.86 12.82 11.81
CA VAL A 74 3.49 12.04 10.63
C VAL A 74 4.67 12.01 9.68
N ILE A 75 5.12 10.81 9.32
CA ILE A 75 6.12 10.61 8.28
C ILE A 75 5.40 10.47 6.94
N SER A 76 5.57 11.46 6.07
CA SER A 76 4.89 11.57 4.77
C SER A 76 5.88 11.42 3.63
N ALA A 77 5.48 10.74 2.57
CA ALA A 77 6.23 10.62 1.31
C ALA A 77 5.62 11.52 0.21
N HIS A 78 4.65 12.36 0.56
CA HIS A 78 3.90 13.21 -0.37
C HIS A 78 3.37 12.45 -1.59
N GLY A 79 2.88 11.23 -1.34
CA GLY A 79 2.32 10.35 -2.36
C GLY A 79 3.34 9.61 -3.23
N ASN A 80 4.64 9.75 -2.98
CA ASN A 80 5.66 8.95 -3.65
C ASN A 80 5.73 7.53 -3.06
N THR A 81 5.03 6.58 -3.69
CA THR A 81 4.95 5.19 -3.22
C THR A 81 6.31 4.47 -3.15
N ALA A 82 7.33 4.94 -3.88
CA ALA A 82 8.68 4.39 -3.79
C ALA A 82 9.36 4.69 -2.44
N GLU A 83 8.94 5.74 -1.73
CA GLU A 83 9.45 6.13 -0.42
C GLU A 83 8.61 5.56 0.74
N PHE A 84 7.50 4.88 0.44
CA PHE A 84 6.60 4.37 1.48
C PHE A 84 7.28 3.35 2.38
N GLU A 85 8.20 2.53 1.85
CA GLU A 85 9.00 1.61 2.65
C GLU A 85 9.86 2.37 3.66
N ASN A 86 10.52 3.44 3.23
CA ASN A 86 11.38 4.27 4.09
C ASN A 86 10.57 4.93 5.21
N ALA A 87 9.34 5.36 4.93
CA ALA A 87 8.43 5.88 5.94
C ALA A 87 8.11 4.82 7.01
N GLN A 88 7.82 3.58 6.62
CA GLN A 88 7.57 2.48 7.56
C GLN A 88 8.81 2.13 8.37
N VAL A 89 9.99 2.12 7.76
CA VAL A 89 11.26 1.86 8.47
C VAL A 89 11.48 2.90 9.56
N LEU A 90 11.25 4.19 9.28
CA LEU A 90 11.34 5.25 10.29
C LEU A 90 10.35 5.02 11.43
N VAL A 91 9.08 4.79 11.14
CA VAL A 91 8.05 4.56 12.18
C VAL A 91 8.37 3.35 13.04
N ARG A 92 8.76 2.23 12.42
CA ARG A 92 9.12 0.98 13.14
C ARG A 92 10.31 1.17 14.09
N ASN A 93 11.26 2.03 13.73
CA ASN A 93 12.44 2.33 14.55
C ASN A 93 12.27 3.56 15.46
N ALA A 94 11.08 4.17 15.49
CA ALA A 94 10.83 5.34 16.33
C ALA A 94 10.91 4.97 17.82
N PRO A 95 11.68 5.72 18.63
CA PRO A 95 11.72 5.51 20.07
C PRO A 95 10.43 6.01 20.70
N GLN A 96 10.19 5.65 21.97
CA GLN A 96 9.11 6.28 22.74
C GLN A 96 9.47 7.75 22.98
N LEU A 97 8.73 8.65 22.34
CA LEU A 97 8.87 10.08 22.50
C LEU A 97 7.82 10.61 23.48
N GLN A 98 8.24 11.46 24.41
CA GLN A 98 7.29 12.10 25.33
C GLN A 98 6.37 13.04 24.52
N ASN A 99 5.06 12.90 24.72
CA ASN A 99 3.97 13.65 24.08
C ASN A 99 3.63 13.28 22.64
N PHE A 100 4.45 12.49 21.95
CA PHE A 100 4.26 12.17 20.52
C PHE A 100 3.95 10.69 20.27
N SER A 101 2.96 10.42 19.41
CA SER A 101 3.00 9.22 18.56
C SER A 101 3.77 9.53 17.27
N VAL A 102 4.29 8.49 16.64
CA VAL A 102 4.91 8.58 15.32
C VAL A 102 4.15 7.62 14.42
N ASP A 103 3.57 8.15 13.36
CA ASP A 103 2.71 7.41 12.45
C ASP A 103 3.18 7.60 11.00
N ALA A 104 3.01 6.57 10.17
CA ALA A 104 3.29 6.67 8.74
C ALA A 104 2.04 7.17 8.03
N TYR A 105 2.28 8.03 7.04
CA TYR A 105 1.30 8.56 6.10
C TYR A 105 0.30 9.52 6.72
N ARG A 106 -0.07 10.54 5.94
CA ARG A 106 -1.11 11.47 6.39
C ARG A 106 -2.44 10.77 6.57
N SER A 107 -3.06 11.00 7.74
CA SER A 107 -4.41 10.56 8.03
C SER A 107 -5.45 11.38 7.27
N ARG A 108 -6.64 10.81 7.08
CA ARG A 108 -7.80 11.52 6.52
C ARG A 108 -8.18 12.72 7.37
N THR A 109 -8.51 13.83 6.73
CA THR A 109 -9.07 15.00 7.41
C THR A 109 -10.52 14.70 7.82
N LEU A 110 -10.80 14.63 9.13
CA LEU A 110 -12.14 14.36 9.66
C LEU A 110 -12.90 15.66 9.97
N GLY A 111 -14.08 15.83 9.37
CA GLY A 111 -15.13 16.71 9.90
C GLY A 111 -15.09 18.20 9.53
N ALA A 112 -14.26 18.62 8.57
CA ALA A 112 -14.31 19.97 8.01
C ALA A 112 -14.09 19.96 6.49
N ASP A 113 -14.77 20.87 5.79
CA ASP A 113 -14.53 21.13 4.38
C ASP A 113 -13.13 21.75 4.23
N PHE A 114 -12.21 21.03 3.59
CA PHE A 114 -10.84 21.47 3.44
C PHE A 114 -10.77 22.52 2.31
N GLY A 115 -10.30 23.71 2.66
CA GLY A 115 -10.23 24.86 1.77
C GLY A 115 -8.79 25.29 1.51
N MET A 116 -8.51 25.66 0.27
CA MET A 116 -7.25 26.24 -0.14
C MET A 116 -7.51 27.59 -0.80
N ARG A 117 -6.70 28.59 -0.46
CA ARG A 117 -6.80 29.94 -1.00
C ARG A 117 -5.46 30.35 -1.61
N MET A 118 -5.52 30.83 -2.85
CA MET A 118 -4.38 31.42 -3.56
C MET A 118 -4.80 32.81 -4.04
N GLU A 119 -4.18 33.85 -3.48
CA GLU A 119 -4.55 35.25 -3.73
C GLU A 119 -6.06 35.49 -3.51
N ASP A 120 -6.79 35.81 -4.58
CA ASP A 120 -8.23 36.09 -4.61
C ASP A 120 -9.09 34.88 -5.03
N PHE A 121 -8.47 33.72 -5.28
CA PHE A 121 -9.17 32.48 -5.63
C PHE A 121 -9.20 31.51 -4.44
N GLU A 122 -10.39 30.95 -4.19
CA GLU A 122 -10.62 29.95 -3.17
C GLU A 122 -11.34 28.74 -3.76
N LEU A 123 -10.85 27.56 -3.40
CA LEU A 123 -11.45 26.28 -3.73
C LEU A 123 -11.56 25.46 -2.45
N THR A 124 -12.68 24.79 -2.28
CA THR A 124 -12.92 23.87 -1.16
C THR A 124 -13.18 22.47 -1.67
N SER A 125 -13.03 21.46 -0.81
CA SER A 125 -13.40 20.08 -1.15
C SER A 125 -14.89 19.93 -1.49
N ALA A 126 -15.78 20.82 -1.03
CA ALA A 126 -17.17 20.84 -1.46
C ALA A 126 -17.38 21.39 -2.90
N ASP A 127 -16.40 22.09 -3.46
CA ASP A 127 -16.43 22.63 -4.83
C ASP A 127 -15.94 21.63 -5.89
N VAL A 128 -15.42 20.47 -5.46
CA VAL A 128 -14.94 19.40 -6.33
C VAL A 128 -15.96 18.26 -6.32
N LEU A 129 -16.42 17.85 -7.50
CA LEU A 129 -17.28 16.71 -7.72
C LEU A 129 -16.44 15.50 -8.12
N VAL A 130 -16.83 14.33 -7.63
CA VAL A 130 -16.15 13.06 -7.83
C VAL A 130 -17.12 12.06 -8.43
N GLY A 131 -16.79 11.56 -9.62
CA GLY A 131 -17.28 10.30 -10.18
C GLY A 131 -16.30 9.18 -9.87
N TYR A 132 -16.78 7.95 -9.70
CA TYR A 132 -15.94 6.81 -9.34
C TYR A 132 -16.37 5.52 -10.02
N TYR A 133 -15.40 4.65 -10.30
CA TYR A 133 -15.61 3.40 -11.04
C TYR A 133 -14.54 2.34 -10.74
N ASP A 134 -14.83 1.11 -11.16
CA ASP A 134 -13.88 0.00 -11.10
C ASP A 134 -12.97 0.06 -12.33
N ALA A 135 -11.69 0.38 -12.10
CA ALA A 135 -10.65 0.44 -13.11
C ALA A 135 -9.79 -0.85 -13.13
N GLY A 136 -10.43 -2.02 -13.05
CA GLY A 136 -9.74 -3.31 -13.10
C GLY A 136 -9.24 -3.76 -11.73
N GLY A 137 -10.05 -3.57 -10.69
CA GLY A 137 -9.72 -3.86 -9.30
C GLY A 137 -9.13 -2.68 -8.55
N ILE A 138 -8.99 -1.50 -9.14
CA ILE A 138 -8.56 -0.27 -8.45
C ILE A 138 -9.61 0.82 -8.66
N THR A 139 -9.70 1.78 -7.75
CA THR A 139 -10.70 2.85 -7.85
C THR A 139 -10.24 3.89 -8.86
N GLY A 140 -10.94 4.00 -10.00
CA GLY A 140 -10.77 5.10 -10.93
C GLY A 140 -11.66 6.28 -10.55
N LEU A 141 -11.20 7.51 -10.79
CA LEU A 141 -11.91 8.75 -10.47
C LEU A 141 -12.06 9.65 -11.70
N GLU A 142 -13.23 10.24 -11.84
CA GLU A 142 -13.45 11.43 -12.67
C GLU A 142 -13.70 12.63 -11.76
N LEU A 143 -13.11 13.77 -12.07
CA LEU A 143 -13.24 15.01 -11.31
C LEU A 143 -13.86 16.11 -12.16
N ALA A 144 -14.80 16.85 -11.57
CA ALA A 144 -15.38 18.05 -12.16
C ALA A 144 -15.52 19.15 -11.10
N PHE A 145 -15.70 20.40 -11.51
CA PHE A 145 -15.93 21.51 -10.58
C PHE A 145 -17.43 21.81 -10.43
N ALA A 146 -17.90 21.95 -9.20
CA ALA A 146 -19.28 22.32 -8.89
C ALA A 146 -19.60 23.80 -9.21
N LYS A 147 -18.56 24.59 -9.52
CA LYS A 147 -18.66 26.01 -9.87
C LYS A 147 -17.76 26.34 -11.07
N PRO A 148 -18.08 27.38 -11.85
CA PRO A 148 -17.20 27.84 -12.92
C PRO A 148 -15.83 28.25 -12.36
N ILE A 149 -14.76 27.76 -13.00
CA ILE A 149 -13.38 28.13 -12.68
C ILE A 149 -12.85 29.09 -13.75
N PRO A 150 -12.28 30.25 -13.37
CA PRO A 150 -11.62 31.15 -14.33
C PRO A 150 -10.59 30.41 -15.20
N MET A 151 -10.52 30.76 -16.48
CA MET A 151 -9.73 30.01 -17.46
C MET A 151 -8.22 29.96 -17.13
N ASP A 152 -7.71 31.05 -16.56
CA ASP A 152 -6.35 31.21 -16.06
C ASP A 152 -6.08 30.43 -14.75
N MET A 153 -7.14 30.05 -14.04
CA MET A 153 -7.07 29.30 -12.78
C MET A 153 -7.31 27.80 -12.94
N GLN A 154 -7.63 27.31 -14.15
CA GLN A 154 -7.94 25.90 -14.39
C GLN A 154 -6.84 24.95 -13.92
N GLY A 155 -5.59 25.17 -14.33
CA GLY A 155 -4.46 24.32 -13.92
C GLY A 155 -4.21 24.37 -12.41
N HIS A 156 -4.35 25.54 -11.79
CA HIS A 156 -4.22 25.69 -10.34
C HIS A 156 -5.33 24.96 -9.58
N ALA A 157 -6.58 25.07 -10.03
CA ALA A 157 -7.71 24.39 -9.42
C ALA A 157 -7.58 22.86 -9.53
N GLN A 158 -7.08 22.36 -10.67
CA GLN A 158 -6.79 20.92 -10.84
C GLN A 158 -5.71 20.47 -9.86
N HIS A 159 -4.59 21.20 -9.76
CA HIS A 159 -3.52 20.88 -8.82
C HIS A 159 -3.99 20.94 -7.34
N MET A 160 -4.76 21.97 -6.98
CA MET A 160 -5.37 22.08 -5.64
C MET A 160 -6.25 20.87 -5.34
N SER A 161 -7.04 20.40 -6.30
CA SER A 161 -7.91 19.22 -6.12
C SER A 161 -7.13 17.94 -5.83
N PHE A 162 -5.94 17.75 -6.41
CA PHE A 162 -5.05 16.64 -6.08
C PHE A 162 -4.57 16.72 -4.62
N ILE A 163 -4.19 17.92 -4.16
CA ILE A 163 -3.83 18.14 -2.76
C ILE A 163 -5.03 17.86 -1.85
N MET A 164 -6.24 18.27 -2.25
CA MET A 164 -7.46 17.99 -1.50
C MET A 164 -7.75 16.49 -1.41
N LEU A 165 -7.60 15.74 -2.51
CA LEU A 165 -7.77 14.28 -2.52
C LEU A 165 -6.84 13.60 -1.51
N ASP A 166 -5.57 13.98 -1.52
CA ASP A 166 -4.55 13.48 -0.61
C ASP A 166 -4.90 13.77 0.87
N HIS A 167 -5.51 14.93 1.17
CA HIS A 167 -5.97 15.27 2.52
C HIS A 167 -7.28 14.56 2.92
N VAL A 168 -8.19 14.36 1.96
CA VAL A 168 -9.54 13.83 2.20
C VAL A 168 -9.54 12.32 2.30
N LEU A 169 -8.81 11.64 1.40
CA LEU A 169 -8.65 10.19 1.41
C LEU A 169 -7.47 9.74 2.29
N GLY A 170 -6.54 10.64 2.60
CA GLY A 170 -5.29 10.28 3.26
C GLY A 170 -4.30 9.72 2.25
N GLU A 171 -3.02 9.76 2.62
CA GLU A 171 -1.93 9.52 1.68
C GLU A 171 -1.87 8.06 1.21
N TRP A 172 -2.12 7.10 2.10
CA TRP A 172 -2.12 5.68 1.74
C TRP A 172 -3.22 5.35 0.73
N ASP A 173 -4.47 5.73 1.03
CA ASP A 173 -5.60 5.38 0.18
C ASP A 173 -5.50 6.04 -1.18
N PHE A 174 -5.11 7.31 -1.21
CA PHE A 174 -4.96 8.02 -2.46
C PHE A 174 -3.83 7.44 -3.31
N SER A 175 -2.69 7.12 -2.72
CA SER A 175 -1.52 6.66 -3.49
C SER A 175 -1.58 5.18 -3.89
N VAL A 176 -2.28 4.35 -3.11
CA VAL A 176 -2.27 2.88 -3.26
C VAL A 176 -3.57 2.35 -3.87
N ARG A 177 -4.72 2.99 -3.58
CA ARG A 177 -6.04 2.44 -3.89
C ARG A 177 -6.79 3.24 -4.95
N VAL A 178 -6.29 4.42 -5.31
CA VAL A 178 -6.78 5.22 -6.44
C VAL A 178 -5.86 4.99 -7.63
N GLY A 179 -6.45 4.68 -8.78
CA GLY A 179 -5.77 4.48 -10.05
C GLY A 179 -5.89 5.73 -10.91
N PRO A 180 -6.47 5.65 -12.13
CA PRO A 180 -6.65 6.80 -12.99
C PRO A 180 -7.49 7.91 -12.34
N VAL A 181 -7.05 9.15 -12.50
CA VAL A 181 -7.80 10.35 -12.10
C VAL A 181 -7.88 11.29 -13.30
N GLU A 182 -9.08 11.55 -13.79
CA GLU A 182 -9.32 12.34 -15.00
C GLU A 182 -10.20 13.56 -14.71
N PHE A 183 -9.80 14.73 -15.20
CA PHE A 183 -10.66 15.92 -15.16
C PHE A 183 -11.58 15.97 -16.38
N VAL A 184 -12.88 16.11 -16.12
CA VAL A 184 -13.93 16.14 -17.13
C VAL A 184 -14.84 17.36 -16.93
N ASP A 185 -15.49 17.81 -18.01
CA ASP A 185 -16.46 18.89 -17.95
C ASP A 185 -17.75 18.45 -17.22
N GLU A 186 -18.14 17.20 -17.42
CA GLU A 186 -19.29 16.55 -16.79
C GLU A 186 -18.94 15.08 -16.51
N ILE A 187 -19.31 14.60 -15.32
CA ILE A 187 -19.08 13.20 -14.92
C ILE A 187 -19.88 12.26 -15.83
N SER A 188 -19.20 11.25 -16.38
CA SER A 188 -19.74 10.30 -17.35
C SER A 188 -20.96 9.54 -16.83
N GLN A 189 -21.93 9.29 -17.71
CA GLN A 189 -23.09 8.46 -17.37
C GLN A 189 -22.68 7.00 -17.15
N GLY A 190 -23.18 6.40 -16.06
CA GLY A 190 -22.88 5.01 -15.68
C GLY A 190 -21.80 4.87 -14.61
N MET A 191 -21.12 5.96 -14.25
CA MET A 191 -20.23 6.01 -13.09
C MET A 191 -21.04 6.10 -11.78
N GLY A 192 -20.42 5.74 -10.66
CA GLY A 192 -20.91 6.16 -9.36
C GLY A 192 -20.73 7.67 -9.19
N GLY A 193 -21.66 8.35 -8.51
CA GLY A 193 -21.64 9.80 -8.32
C GLY A 193 -22.54 10.58 -9.31
N PRO A 194 -22.34 11.90 -9.47
CA PRO A 194 -21.33 12.73 -8.81
C PRO A 194 -21.62 12.92 -7.31
N VAL A 195 -20.56 12.90 -6.49
CA VAL A 195 -20.61 13.28 -5.07
C VAL A 195 -19.58 14.36 -4.79
N LYS A 196 -19.77 15.19 -3.76
CA LYS A 196 -18.74 16.17 -3.38
C LYS A 196 -17.53 15.46 -2.79
N LEU A 197 -16.33 15.96 -3.05
CA LEU A 197 -15.11 15.39 -2.47
C LEU A 197 -15.17 15.41 -0.93
N SER A 198 -15.72 16.45 -0.31
CA SER A 198 -15.93 16.51 1.15
C SER A 198 -16.84 15.40 1.72
N GLU A 199 -17.68 14.79 0.88
CA GLU A 199 -18.61 13.71 1.25
C GLU A 199 -18.14 12.34 0.72
N PHE A 200 -17.03 12.31 -0.01
CA PHE A 200 -16.56 11.12 -0.73
C PHE A 200 -15.95 10.02 0.14
N PRO A 201 -15.23 10.27 1.26
CA PRO A 201 -14.58 9.20 2.02
C PRO A 201 -15.46 7.99 2.39
N PRO A 202 -16.68 8.14 2.94
CA PRO A 202 -17.54 6.98 3.21
C PRO A 202 -18.01 6.28 1.93
N VAL A 203 -18.20 7.02 0.83
CA VAL A 203 -18.57 6.45 -0.48
C VAL A 203 -17.42 5.62 -1.06
N PHE A 204 -16.19 6.12 -0.94
CA PHE A 204 -14.97 5.42 -1.31
C PHE A 204 -14.82 4.11 -0.51
N ASP A 205 -14.98 4.17 0.81
CA ASP A 205 -14.88 2.99 1.67
C ASP A 205 -15.93 1.93 1.33
N ASP A 206 -17.18 2.35 1.10
CA ASP A 206 -18.25 1.43 0.69
C ASP A 206 -17.98 0.83 -0.69
N PHE A 207 -17.48 1.62 -1.64
CA PHE A 207 -17.11 1.12 -2.96
C PHE A 207 -16.01 0.07 -2.88
N VAL A 208 -14.93 0.37 -2.15
CA VAL A 208 -13.80 -0.54 -1.93
C VAL A 208 -14.23 -1.83 -1.23
N ARG A 209 -15.07 -1.73 -0.19
CA ARG A 209 -15.53 -2.89 0.58
C ARG A 209 -16.51 -3.75 -0.21
N GLN A 210 -17.52 -3.13 -0.81
CA GLN A 210 -18.68 -3.83 -1.37
C GLN A 210 -18.52 -4.15 -2.86
N LYS A 211 -17.81 -3.32 -3.63
CA LYS A 211 -17.58 -3.54 -5.07
C LYS A 211 -16.26 -4.22 -5.34
N LEU A 212 -15.18 -3.77 -4.70
CA LEU A 212 -13.85 -4.39 -4.89
C LEU A 212 -13.58 -5.56 -3.92
N GLY A 213 -14.47 -5.82 -2.97
CA GLY A 213 -14.40 -6.99 -2.06
C GLY A 213 -13.35 -6.90 -0.96
N ARG A 214 -12.90 -5.69 -0.59
CA ARG A 214 -11.82 -5.46 0.39
C ARG A 214 -12.37 -5.04 1.74
N SER A 215 -12.75 -6.00 2.58
CA SER A 215 -13.30 -5.72 3.92
C SER A 215 -12.25 -5.21 4.93
N TYR A 216 -10.97 -5.43 4.65
CA TYR A 216 -9.83 -5.22 5.55
C TYR A 216 -9.87 -6.05 6.84
N GLU A 217 -10.76 -7.03 6.90
CA GLU A 217 -10.82 -8.02 7.96
C GLU A 217 -10.08 -9.27 7.52
N TYR A 218 -9.29 -9.86 8.42
CA TYR A 218 -8.57 -11.10 8.12
C TYR A 218 -9.58 -12.24 7.85
N PRO A 219 -9.46 -12.97 6.72
CA PRO A 219 -10.38 -14.05 6.38
C PRO A 219 -10.45 -15.11 7.47
N GLN A 220 -11.67 -15.51 7.85
CA GLN A 220 -11.87 -16.62 8.77
C GLN A 220 -11.77 -17.95 8.01
N GLU A 221 -11.25 -19.01 8.63
CA GLU A 221 -11.08 -20.33 7.99
C GLU A 221 -12.37 -20.83 7.32
N GLN A 222 -13.51 -20.65 7.98
CA GLN A 222 -14.83 -21.10 7.49
C GLN A 222 -15.28 -20.39 6.20
N ASP A 223 -14.76 -19.19 5.94
CA ASP A 223 -15.10 -18.32 4.80
C ASP A 223 -13.92 -18.22 3.81
N SER A 224 -12.84 -18.99 4.04
CA SER A 224 -11.66 -19.04 3.18
C SER A 224 -11.96 -19.84 1.91
N ARG A 225 -11.76 -19.20 0.76
CA ARG A 225 -11.98 -19.79 -0.56
C ARG A 225 -10.65 -19.93 -1.29
N TRP A 226 -10.39 -21.15 -1.73
CA TRP A 226 -9.24 -21.51 -2.54
C TRP A 226 -9.69 -22.00 -3.92
N LEU A 227 -9.01 -21.54 -4.95
CA LEU A 227 -9.19 -21.99 -6.34
C LEU A 227 -7.98 -22.82 -6.73
N SER A 228 -8.19 -23.94 -7.44
CA SER A 228 -7.12 -24.72 -8.03
C SER A 228 -7.25 -24.68 -9.55
N LEU A 229 -6.20 -24.20 -10.22
CA LEU A 229 -6.17 -23.93 -11.64
C LEU A 229 -4.99 -24.67 -12.27
N GLU A 230 -5.24 -25.32 -13.40
CA GLU A 230 -4.17 -25.80 -14.28
C GLU A 230 -3.74 -24.66 -15.20
N VAL A 231 -2.46 -24.29 -15.14
CA VAL A 231 -1.88 -23.21 -15.93
C VAL A 231 -0.92 -23.82 -16.95
N ARG A 232 -1.08 -23.42 -18.21
CA ARG A 232 -0.17 -23.80 -19.29
C ARG A 232 0.40 -22.54 -19.92
N SER A 233 1.71 -22.53 -20.13
CA SER A 233 2.32 -21.53 -21.01
C SER A 233 1.70 -21.66 -22.40
N ARG A 234 1.52 -20.52 -23.08
CA ARG A 234 0.97 -20.48 -24.44
C ARG A 234 1.82 -21.27 -25.45
N ASP A 235 3.11 -21.40 -25.15
CA ASP A 235 4.10 -22.09 -25.99
C ASP A 235 4.42 -23.51 -25.47
N ALA A 236 3.69 -24.01 -24.46
CA ALA A 236 3.91 -25.35 -23.93
C ALA A 236 3.53 -26.42 -24.97
N GLU A 237 4.33 -27.49 -25.04
CA GLU A 237 3.96 -28.68 -25.80
C GLU A 237 2.65 -29.28 -25.27
N GLU A 238 1.85 -29.88 -26.14
CA GLU A 238 0.52 -30.41 -25.80
C GLU A 238 0.59 -31.47 -24.67
N ASP A 239 1.67 -32.25 -24.64
CA ASP A 239 1.93 -33.31 -23.65
C ASP A 239 2.69 -32.83 -22.41
N ALA A 240 3.10 -31.56 -22.32
CA ALA A 240 3.77 -31.04 -21.14
C ALA A 240 2.81 -31.06 -19.93
N PRO A 241 3.27 -31.48 -18.73
CA PRO A 241 2.44 -31.40 -17.54
C PRO A 241 2.08 -29.93 -17.25
N PRO A 242 0.82 -29.62 -16.91
CA PRO A 242 0.44 -28.26 -16.55
C PRO A 242 1.09 -27.87 -15.22
N ASP A 243 1.33 -26.57 -15.06
CA ASP A 243 1.60 -26.00 -13.75
C ASP A 243 0.30 -25.99 -12.94
N ILE A 244 0.41 -26.15 -11.63
CA ILE A 244 -0.75 -26.15 -10.73
C ILE A 244 -0.68 -24.88 -9.88
N LEU A 245 -1.66 -23.99 -10.03
CA LEU A 245 -1.83 -22.80 -9.20
C LEU A 245 -2.95 -23.05 -8.18
N SER A 246 -2.63 -22.93 -6.89
CA SER A 246 -3.62 -22.84 -5.81
C SER A 246 -3.69 -21.38 -5.35
N PHE A 247 -4.79 -20.69 -5.61
CA PHE A 247 -4.98 -19.27 -5.39
C PHE A 247 -5.95 -19.00 -4.23
N HIS A 248 -5.56 -18.14 -3.29
CA HIS A 248 -6.38 -17.77 -2.15
C HIS A 248 -7.29 -16.59 -2.52
N ASP A 249 -8.50 -16.91 -2.98
CA ASP A 249 -9.48 -15.91 -3.43
C ASP A 249 -9.89 -14.95 -2.29
N SER A 250 -10.04 -15.49 -1.07
CA SER A 250 -10.42 -14.68 0.10
C SER A 250 -9.32 -13.73 0.57
N ALA A 251 -8.07 -13.87 0.12
CA ALA A 251 -7.00 -12.93 0.47
C ALA A 251 -7.27 -11.51 -0.05
N ASN A 252 -8.13 -11.35 -1.06
CA ASN A 252 -8.57 -10.04 -1.54
C ASN A 252 -9.21 -9.19 -0.45
N ALA A 253 -9.80 -9.81 0.57
CA ALA A 253 -10.38 -9.10 1.72
C ALA A 253 -9.36 -8.17 2.40
N VAL A 254 -8.08 -8.55 2.46
CA VAL A 254 -7.00 -7.79 3.13
C VAL A 254 -6.05 -7.11 2.15
N ALA A 255 -6.25 -7.24 0.85
CA ALA A 255 -5.38 -6.64 -0.15
C ALA A 255 -5.28 -5.12 0.02
N THR A 256 -4.08 -4.55 -0.15
CA THR A 256 -3.75 -3.11 0.03
C THR A 256 -3.83 -2.59 1.47
N ARG A 257 -3.81 -3.47 2.48
CA ARG A 257 -3.57 -3.08 3.88
C ARG A 257 -2.15 -2.53 4.05
N ALA A 258 -2.03 -1.40 4.76
CA ALA A 258 -0.74 -0.76 5.01
C ALA A 258 0.22 -1.61 5.84
N ASP A 259 -0.32 -2.44 6.73
CA ASP A 259 0.44 -3.37 7.57
C ASP A 259 0.68 -4.73 6.88
N MET A 260 0.43 -4.86 5.58
CA MET A 260 0.72 -6.07 4.80
C MET A 260 1.29 -5.70 3.43
N SER A 261 2.33 -4.87 3.40
CA SER A 261 2.90 -4.29 2.18
C SER A 261 4.13 -5.02 1.66
N TYR A 262 4.56 -6.11 2.31
CA TYR A 262 5.72 -6.88 1.87
C TYR A 262 5.30 -8.17 1.21
N PHE A 263 5.67 -8.33 -0.05
CA PHE A 263 5.50 -9.57 -0.79
C PHE A 263 6.70 -10.49 -0.56
N VAL A 264 6.43 -11.74 -0.19
CA VAL A 264 7.44 -12.76 0.10
C VAL A 264 7.17 -13.98 -0.76
N GLU A 265 8.11 -14.35 -1.62
CA GLU A 265 8.07 -15.62 -2.35
C GLU A 265 9.11 -16.58 -1.81
N TRP A 266 8.66 -17.77 -1.45
CA TRP A 266 9.51 -18.83 -0.95
C TRP A 266 9.39 -20.07 -1.83
N SER A 267 10.48 -20.40 -2.52
CA SER A 267 10.53 -21.42 -3.57
C SER A 267 11.52 -22.52 -3.24
N PHE A 268 11.17 -23.76 -3.53
CA PHE A 268 12.09 -24.90 -3.44
C PHE A 268 12.05 -25.77 -4.69
N PRO A 269 13.21 -26.30 -5.12
CA PRO A 269 13.24 -27.43 -6.03
C PRO A 269 12.90 -28.73 -5.30
N PHE A 270 12.35 -29.70 -6.03
CA PHE A 270 12.14 -31.06 -5.58
C PHE A 270 12.26 -32.05 -6.75
N ASP A 271 12.78 -33.25 -6.48
CA ASP A 271 12.95 -34.34 -7.45
C ASP A 271 12.16 -35.60 -7.08
N SER A 272 11.42 -35.55 -5.96
CA SER A 272 10.65 -36.69 -5.46
C SER A 272 9.43 -36.23 -4.67
N GLN A 273 8.43 -37.11 -4.57
CA GLN A 273 7.24 -36.87 -3.74
C GLN A 273 7.61 -36.56 -2.29
N LYS A 274 8.60 -37.27 -1.73
CA LYS A 274 9.06 -37.04 -0.36
C LYS A 274 9.59 -35.61 -0.16
N GLN A 275 10.35 -35.09 -1.12
CA GLN A 275 10.84 -33.71 -1.05
C GLN A 275 9.71 -32.71 -1.23
N LEU A 276 8.75 -32.97 -2.14
CA LEU A 276 7.57 -32.13 -2.28
C LEU A 276 6.76 -32.04 -0.98
N ASP A 277 6.60 -33.16 -0.26
CA ASP A 277 5.92 -33.20 1.03
C ASP A 277 6.70 -32.40 2.09
N GLN A 278 8.03 -32.51 2.13
CA GLN A 278 8.88 -31.69 3.01
C GLN A 278 8.76 -30.19 2.74
N VAL A 279 8.68 -29.81 1.46
CA VAL A 279 8.50 -28.41 1.04
C VAL A 279 7.12 -27.89 1.47
N ARG A 280 6.07 -28.71 1.29
CA ARG A 280 4.71 -28.39 1.76
C ARG A 280 4.69 -28.19 3.27
N ASP A 281 5.23 -29.13 4.04
CA ASP A 281 5.30 -29.03 5.51
C ASP A 281 5.99 -27.73 5.96
N ALA A 282 7.07 -27.32 5.29
CA ALA A 282 7.79 -26.09 5.60
C ALA A 282 6.94 -24.84 5.32
N GLN A 283 6.28 -24.78 4.17
CA GLN A 283 5.47 -23.65 3.73
C GLN A 283 4.16 -23.55 4.53
N ASP A 284 3.51 -24.68 4.82
CA ASP A 284 2.29 -24.75 5.62
C ASP A 284 2.58 -24.35 7.08
N ALA A 285 3.76 -24.68 7.62
CA ALA A 285 4.18 -24.23 8.95
C ALA A 285 4.39 -22.71 9.02
N LEU A 286 4.95 -22.11 7.96
CA LEU A 286 5.07 -20.65 7.85
C LEU A 286 3.70 -19.98 7.76
N ASP A 287 2.82 -20.47 6.89
CA ASP A 287 1.45 -19.96 6.75
C ASP A 287 0.70 -20.00 8.09
N ALA A 288 0.74 -21.15 8.78
CA ALA A 288 0.09 -21.32 10.06
C ALA A 288 0.59 -20.31 11.13
N GLU A 289 1.90 -20.07 11.21
CA GLU A 289 2.44 -19.12 12.19
C GLU A 289 2.13 -17.67 11.84
N LEU A 290 2.19 -17.29 10.56
CA LEU A 290 1.82 -15.95 10.10
C LEU A 290 0.32 -15.68 10.32
N ALA A 291 -0.54 -16.63 9.94
CA ALA A 291 -1.99 -16.51 10.05
C ALA A 291 -2.46 -16.48 11.51
N ARG A 292 -1.82 -17.25 12.39
CA ARG A 292 -2.14 -17.30 13.84
C ARG A 292 -2.11 -15.93 14.51
N HIS A 293 -1.21 -15.05 14.05
CA HIS A 293 -1.09 -13.68 14.56
C HIS A 293 -1.57 -12.62 13.57
N GLN A 294 -2.16 -13.03 12.44
CA GLN A 294 -2.56 -12.15 11.34
C GLN A 294 -1.41 -11.24 10.85
N ARG A 295 -0.17 -11.73 10.94
CA ARG A 295 1.06 -11.03 10.51
C ARG A 295 1.42 -11.31 9.06
N GLY A 296 0.67 -12.20 8.42
CA GLY A 296 0.75 -12.42 7.00
C GLY A 296 -0.37 -13.34 6.51
N ILE A 297 -0.44 -13.49 5.20
CA ILE A 297 -1.43 -14.35 4.53
C ILE A 297 -0.80 -15.00 3.31
N LEU A 298 -0.90 -16.32 3.19
CA LEU A 298 -0.58 -17.03 1.96
C LEU A 298 -1.60 -16.62 0.89
N VAL A 299 -1.12 -16.05 -0.22
CA VAL A 299 -1.97 -15.56 -1.30
C VAL A 299 -2.06 -16.53 -2.47
N PHE A 300 -1.00 -17.30 -2.73
CA PHE A 300 -1.03 -18.42 -3.65
C PHE A 300 0.12 -19.38 -3.43
N SER A 301 -0.02 -20.58 -3.98
CA SER A 301 1.10 -21.49 -4.24
C SER A 301 1.07 -22.01 -5.66
N ARG A 302 2.24 -22.23 -6.25
CA ARG A 302 2.38 -22.82 -7.58
C ARG A 302 3.32 -24.02 -7.54
N VAL A 303 2.95 -25.06 -8.28
CA VAL A 303 3.87 -26.16 -8.63
C VAL A 303 4.17 -26.02 -10.11
N GLU A 304 5.45 -25.81 -10.45
CA GLU A 304 5.88 -25.57 -11.82
C GLU A 304 6.66 -26.77 -12.36
N ASN A 305 6.30 -27.23 -13.55
CA ASN A 305 6.92 -28.35 -14.27
C ASN A 305 7.10 -29.63 -13.43
N MET A 306 6.32 -29.79 -12.36
CA MET A 306 6.50 -30.84 -11.33
C MET A 306 7.93 -30.92 -10.77
N ARG A 307 8.61 -29.78 -10.63
CA ARG A 307 10.00 -29.69 -10.15
C ARG A 307 10.25 -28.60 -9.14
N SER A 308 9.41 -27.58 -9.08
CA SER A 308 9.52 -26.52 -8.06
C SER A 308 8.16 -26.23 -7.47
N ARG A 309 8.15 -25.90 -6.17
CA ARG A 309 6.97 -25.36 -5.49
C ARG A 309 7.31 -24.00 -4.90
N THR A 310 6.54 -22.98 -5.26
CA THR A 310 6.59 -21.64 -4.69
C THR A 310 5.35 -21.38 -3.85
N ALA A 311 5.53 -20.77 -2.69
CA ALA A 311 4.47 -20.18 -1.89
C ALA A 311 4.71 -18.68 -1.78
N ALA A 312 3.65 -17.89 -1.94
CA ALA A 312 3.72 -16.44 -1.93
C ALA A 312 2.83 -15.85 -0.84
N TYR A 313 3.36 -14.89 -0.08
CA TYR A 313 2.71 -14.31 1.08
C TYR A 313 2.77 -12.79 1.01
N TYR A 314 1.77 -12.11 1.58
CA TYR A 314 1.95 -10.73 2.04
C TYR A 314 2.12 -10.72 3.55
N VAL A 315 3.10 -9.96 4.06
CA VAL A 315 3.47 -9.93 5.48
C VAL A 315 3.63 -8.49 6.00
N ASP A 316 3.55 -8.34 7.32
CA ASP A 316 3.74 -7.07 8.03
C ASP A 316 5.22 -6.67 8.20
N ASP A 317 6.07 -7.67 8.41
CA ASP A 317 7.46 -7.51 8.80
C ASP A 317 8.33 -8.52 8.04
N PRO A 318 9.11 -8.06 7.06
CA PRO A 318 9.93 -8.93 6.23
C PRO A 318 11.06 -9.58 7.03
N VAL A 319 11.58 -8.93 8.07
CA VAL A 319 12.67 -9.47 8.90
C VAL A 319 12.16 -10.62 9.74
N HIS A 320 10.98 -10.47 10.35
CA HIS A 320 10.35 -11.55 11.08
C HIS A 320 10.01 -12.75 10.17
N ALA A 321 9.44 -12.50 8.98
CA ALA A 321 9.14 -13.54 8.02
C ALA A 321 10.40 -14.30 7.58
N GLN A 322 11.51 -13.61 7.32
CA GLN A 322 12.80 -14.24 6.98
C GLN A 322 13.34 -15.15 8.10
N GLN A 323 13.16 -14.75 9.37
CA GLN A 323 13.55 -15.58 10.52
C GLN A 323 12.72 -16.87 10.59
N LEU A 324 11.40 -16.77 10.39
CA LEU A 324 10.51 -17.93 10.35
C LEU A 324 10.82 -18.85 9.16
N VAL A 325 11.07 -18.29 7.98
CA VAL A 325 11.52 -19.05 6.80
C VAL A 325 12.77 -19.86 7.13
N SER A 326 13.78 -19.23 7.73
CA SER A 326 15.04 -19.90 8.10
C SER A 326 14.79 -21.03 9.10
N GLN A 327 13.92 -20.81 10.09
CA GLN A 327 13.55 -21.81 11.08
C GLN A 327 12.84 -23.00 10.45
N PHE A 328 11.79 -22.77 9.65
CA PHE A 328 10.98 -23.85 9.08
C PHE A 328 11.68 -24.59 7.94
N ALA A 329 12.55 -23.91 7.17
CA ALA A 329 13.47 -24.56 6.24
C ALA A 329 14.33 -25.61 6.95
N ALA A 330 14.94 -25.24 8.09
CA ALA A 330 15.80 -26.12 8.86
C ALA A 330 15.03 -27.28 9.53
N GLN A 331 13.75 -27.08 9.88
CA GLN A 331 12.94 -28.11 10.54
C GLN A 331 12.35 -29.13 9.56
N HIS A 332 11.80 -28.68 8.44
CA HIS A 332 10.97 -29.50 7.56
C HIS A 332 11.67 -29.87 6.24
N ALA A 333 12.44 -28.93 5.68
CA ALA A 333 13.09 -29.04 4.38
C ALA A 333 14.63 -29.13 4.49
N ALA A 334 15.13 -29.71 5.57
CA ALA A 334 16.57 -29.84 5.81
C ALA A 334 17.27 -30.57 4.65
N GLY A 335 18.20 -29.88 3.99
CA GLY A 335 18.92 -30.40 2.82
C GLY A 335 18.36 -30.00 1.46
N LEU A 336 17.30 -29.18 1.42
CA LEU A 336 16.83 -28.51 0.21
C LEU A 336 17.30 -27.05 0.20
N GLU A 337 17.76 -26.58 -0.95
CA GLU A 337 18.13 -25.17 -1.15
C GLU A 337 16.90 -24.36 -1.55
N GLY A 338 16.30 -23.69 -0.58
CA GLY A 338 15.19 -22.77 -0.80
C GLY A 338 15.67 -21.40 -1.27
N GLN A 339 14.93 -20.79 -2.19
CA GLN A 339 15.11 -19.41 -2.62
C GLN A 339 14.03 -18.53 -1.97
N LEU A 340 14.44 -17.43 -1.37
CA LEU A 340 13.56 -16.45 -0.76
C LEU A 340 13.71 -15.12 -1.49
N ASN A 341 12.61 -14.59 -2.01
CA ASN A 341 12.53 -13.25 -2.55
C ASN A 341 11.60 -12.40 -1.68
N VAL A 342 11.99 -11.15 -1.43
CA VAL A 342 11.20 -10.20 -0.65
C VAL A 342 11.21 -8.87 -1.37
N SER A 343 10.03 -8.30 -1.57
CA SER A 343 9.87 -6.98 -2.19
C SER A 343 8.79 -6.18 -1.46
N PHE A 344 8.97 -4.87 -1.43
CA PHE A 344 7.93 -3.94 -0.99
C PHE A 344 6.93 -3.74 -2.13
N ASP A 345 5.67 -4.12 -1.91
CA ASP A 345 4.57 -4.07 -2.87
C ASP A 345 3.27 -3.58 -2.19
N PRO A 346 3.17 -2.27 -1.90
CA PRO A 346 2.04 -1.71 -1.16
C PRO A 346 0.71 -1.83 -1.91
N ALA A 347 0.77 -1.84 -3.25
CA ALA A 347 -0.38 -1.95 -4.13
C ALA A 347 -0.82 -3.39 -4.40
N TRP A 348 -0.13 -4.39 -3.84
CA TRP A 348 -0.45 -5.81 -4.02
C TRP A 348 -0.49 -6.23 -5.49
N ASN A 349 0.43 -5.70 -6.31
CA ASN A 349 0.45 -5.89 -7.75
C ASN A 349 0.49 -7.36 -8.15
N GLU A 350 1.29 -8.18 -7.45
CA GLU A 350 1.45 -9.61 -7.76
C GLU A 350 0.14 -10.37 -7.56
N TYR A 351 -0.53 -10.14 -6.42
CA TYR A 351 -1.81 -10.77 -6.12
C TYR A 351 -2.94 -10.25 -7.01
N LEU A 352 -3.09 -8.92 -7.13
CA LEU A 352 -4.22 -8.32 -7.84
C LEU A 352 -4.15 -8.52 -9.35
N SER A 353 -2.95 -8.67 -9.92
CA SER A 353 -2.78 -9.08 -11.32
C SER A 353 -3.36 -10.47 -11.58
N LEU A 354 -3.07 -11.43 -10.69
CA LEU A 354 -3.65 -12.78 -10.75
C LEU A 354 -5.17 -12.76 -10.49
N TYR A 355 -5.60 -12.04 -9.45
CA TYR A 355 -7.03 -11.88 -9.12
C TYR A 355 -7.83 -11.38 -10.32
N GLY A 356 -7.39 -10.28 -10.93
CA GLY A 356 -8.05 -9.69 -12.09
C GLY A 356 -8.01 -10.57 -13.35
N ALA A 357 -7.01 -11.45 -13.49
CA ALA A 357 -6.93 -12.41 -14.59
C ALA A 357 -7.89 -13.61 -14.41
N ILE A 358 -8.04 -14.07 -13.17
CA ILE A 358 -8.96 -15.16 -12.81
C ILE A 358 -10.41 -14.69 -12.98
N HIS A 359 -10.77 -13.55 -12.38
CA HIS A 359 -12.16 -13.08 -12.35
C HIS A 359 -12.62 -12.40 -13.66
N ARG A 360 -11.71 -12.00 -14.57
CA ARG A 360 -12.11 -11.56 -15.92
C ARG A 360 -12.65 -12.71 -16.77
N ARG A 361 -12.13 -13.94 -16.59
CA ARG A 361 -12.59 -15.11 -17.35
C ARG A 361 -14.03 -15.48 -16.99
N ASP A 362 -14.43 -15.27 -15.73
CA ASP A 362 -15.78 -15.56 -15.24
C ASP A 362 -16.84 -14.55 -15.74
N ALA A 363 -16.43 -13.39 -16.27
CA ALA A 363 -17.35 -12.37 -16.80
C ALA A 363 -17.61 -12.48 -18.32
N GLU A 364 -16.81 -13.29 -19.04
CA GLU A 364 -16.95 -13.53 -20.48
C GLU A 364 -17.67 -14.86 -20.81
N GLU A 365 -17.99 -15.68 -19.80
CA GLU A 365 -18.83 -16.89 -19.88
C GLU A 365 -20.25 -16.62 -19.35
#